data_AF-A0A562BYI6-F1
#
_entry.id   AF-A0A562BYI6-F1
#
_cell.length_a   1.000
_cell.length_b   1.000
_cell.length_c   1.000
_cell.angle_alpha   90.00
_cell.angle_beta   90.00
_cell.angle_gamma   90.00
#
_symmetry.space_group_name_H-M   'P 1'
#
loop_
_entity.id
_entity.type
_entity.pdbx_description
1 polymer ?
#
loop_
_entity_poly.entity_id
_entity_poly.type
_entity_poly.pdbx_seq_one_letter_code
_entity_poly.pdbx_strand_id
1 'polypeptide(L)'
;MAQYHVKNGSHVAKAFKVRGGHTVVPAGKQADLVDAKELTEAQIEAFEREGVKVKAKGGKEKKGEEADDTKSAAEVLAMADGNFMAFKSAASKLLGEATPSKKDEIVAALEELATKPEP
;
A
#
# COMPACT_ATOMS: atom_id res chain seq x y z
N MET A 1 -16.70 13.35 0.18
CA MET A 1 -17.04 11.97 0.57
C MET A 1 -15.88 11.12 0.13
N ALA A 2 -15.26 10.42 1.07
CA ALA A 2 -14.01 9.72 0.81
C ALA A 2 -14.25 8.22 0.84
N GLN A 3 -13.53 7.52 -0.03
CA GLN A 3 -13.45 6.07 0.02
C GLN A 3 -12.22 5.71 0.85
N TYR A 4 -12.33 4.75 1.76
CA TYR A 4 -11.21 4.25 2.53
C TYR A 4 -11.12 2.73 2.46
N HIS A 5 -9.92 2.20 2.28
CA HIS A 5 -9.62 0.81 2.52
C HIS A 5 -9.15 0.65 3.96
N VAL A 6 -9.87 -0.12 4.77
CA VAL A 6 -9.53 -0.34 6.17
C VAL A 6 -9.12 -1.78 6.38
N LYS A 7 -7.96 -2.00 6.99
CA LYS A 7 -7.49 -3.30 7.48
C LYS A 7 -7.42 -3.26 9.00
N ASN A 8 -8.33 -3.95 9.65
CA ASN A 8 -8.39 -4.02 11.10
C ASN A 8 -7.50 -5.18 11.60
N GLY A 9 -6.26 -4.88 11.93
CA GLY A 9 -5.34 -5.80 12.62
C GLY A 9 -5.49 -5.81 14.14
N SER A 10 -6.42 -5.01 14.69
CA SER A 10 -6.69 -4.97 16.13
C SER A 10 -7.50 -6.18 16.59
N HIS A 11 -7.52 -6.41 17.91
CA HIS A 11 -8.32 -7.46 18.54
C HIS A 11 -9.81 -7.10 18.69
N VAL A 12 -10.23 -5.89 18.29
CA VAL A 12 -11.61 -5.41 18.47
C VAL A 12 -12.22 -4.96 17.14
N ALA A 13 -13.54 -5.12 16.98
CA ALA A 13 -14.22 -4.61 15.80
C ALA A 13 -14.23 -3.06 15.80
N LYS A 14 -14.06 -2.45 14.63
CA LYS A 14 -14.04 -1.00 14.48
C LYS A 14 -15.19 -0.56 13.58
N ALA A 15 -15.97 0.42 14.05
CA ALA A 15 -17.08 0.98 13.32
C ALA A 15 -16.69 2.31 12.69
N PHE A 16 -16.91 2.44 11.38
CA PHE A 16 -16.66 3.66 10.64
C PHE A 16 -17.96 4.26 10.17
N LYS A 17 -18.08 5.58 10.33
CA LYS A 17 -19.27 6.32 9.92
C LYS A 17 -19.26 6.52 8.41
N VAL A 18 -20.29 6.00 7.74
CA VAL A 18 -20.51 6.12 6.30
C VAL A 18 -21.84 6.81 6.02
N ARG A 19 -22.01 7.35 4.81
CA ARG A 19 -23.30 7.91 4.41
C ARG A 19 -24.36 6.81 4.47
N GLY A 20 -25.41 7.03 5.27
CA GLY A 20 -26.48 6.06 5.47
C GLY A 20 -26.29 5.12 6.65
N GLY A 21 -25.21 5.23 7.44
CA GLY A 21 -25.06 4.45 8.67
C GLY A 21 -23.63 4.29 9.17
N HIS A 22 -23.31 3.08 9.59
CA HIS A 22 -21.99 2.70 10.06
C HIS A 22 -21.61 1.37 9.43
N THR A 23 -20.37 1.26 8.96
CA THR A 23 -19.80 0.01 8.48
C THR A 23 -18.85 -0.50 9.55
N VAL A 24 -19.04 -1.75 9.96
CA VAL A 24 -18.19 -2.40 10.96
C VAL A 24 -17.16 -3.27 10.27
N VAL A 25 -15.89 -3.06 10.58
CA VAL A 25 -14.76 -3.87 10.15
C VAL A 25 -14.38 -4.81 11.29
N PRO A 26 -14.62 -6.13 11.18
CA PRO A 26 -14.26 -7.10 12.21
C PRO A 26 -12.76 -7.17 12.46
N ALA A 27 -12.37 -7.59 13.66
CA ALA A 27 -10.97 -7.87 13.99
C ALA A 27 -10.36 -8.90 13.02
N GLY A 28 -9.13 -8.64 12.57
CA GLY A 28 -8.41 -9.45 11.59
C GLY A 28 -8.94 -9.40 10.15
N LYS A 29 -9.96 -8.56 9.86
CA LYS A 29 -10.55 -8.43 8.53
C LYS A 29 -10.29 -7.06 7.91
N GLN A 30 -10.51 -6.98 6.61
CA GLN A 30 -10.44 -5.75 5.82
C GLN A 30 -11.78 -5.45 5.15
N ALA A 31 -12.07 -4.18 4.96
CA ALA A 31 -13.28 -3.70 4.30
C ALA A 31 -13.02 -2.39 3.55
N ASP A 32 -13.71 -2.22 2.42
CA ASP A 32 -13.75 -0.97 1.69
C ASP A 32 -14.95 -0.14 2.17
N LEU A 33 -14.65 1.01 2.76
CA LEU A 33 -15.62 2.02 3.17
C LEU A 33 -15.88 2.95 1.99
N VAL A 34 -17.05 2.84 1.39
CA VAL A 34 -17.54 3.78 0.38
C VAL A 34 -18.33 4.87 1.10
N ASP A 35 -18.19 6.11 0.64
CA ASP A 35 -18.87 7.29 1.21
C ASP A 35 -18.66 7.48 2.72
N ALA A 36 -17.44 7.19 3.19
CA ALA A 36 -17.08 7.43 4.58
C ALA A 36 -16.91 8.93 4.88
N LYS A 37 -17.15 9.29 6.15
CA LYS A 37 -16.81 10.61 6.66
C LYS A 37 -15.30 10.82 6.48
N GLU A 38 -14.92 12.01 6.03
CA GLU A 38 -13.51 12.38 5.89
C GLU A 38 -12.82 12.27 7.26
N LEU A 39 -11.83 11.39 7.30
CA LEU A 39 -10.94 11.17 8.43
C LEU A 39 -9.72 12.07 8.25
N THR A 40 -9.29 12.70 9.34
CA THR A 40 -8.06 13.49 9.35
C THR A 40 -6.83 12.58 9.44
N GLU A 41 -5.66 13.06 9.01
CA GLU A 41 -4.38 12.33 9.13
C GLU A 41 -4.16 11.86 10.58
N ALA A 42 -4.44 12.71 11.57
CA ALA A 42 -4.34 12.35 12.99
C ALA A 42 -5.28 11.21 13.43
N GLN A 43 -6.47 11.09 12.82
CA GLN A 43 -7.38 9.98 13.09
C GLN A 43 -6.87 8.68 12.47
N ILE A 44 -6.31 8.76 11.26
CA ILE A 44 -5.70 7.61 10.58
C ILE A 44 -4.53 7.08 11.41
N GLU A 45 -3.64 7.95 11.88
CA GLU A 45 -2.53 7.54 12.76
C GLU A 45 -3.01 6.93 14.08
N ALA A 46 -4.07 7.48 14.68
CA ALA A 46 -4.64 6.92 15.90
C ALA A 46 -5.17 5.50 15.66
N PHE A 47 -5.83 5.27 14.53
CA PHE A 47 -6.27 3.93 14.12
C PHE A 47 -5.07 3.01 13.90
N GLU A 48 -4.00 3.47 13.26
CA GLU A 48 -2.79 2.67 13.03
C GLU A 48 -2.10 2.26 14.33
N ARG A 49 -2.04 3.16 15.32
CA ARG A 49 -1.54 2.84 16.67
C ARG A 49 -2.38 1.77 17.37
N GLU A 50 -3.67 1.70 17.08
CA GLU A 50 -4.56 0.65 17.56
C GLU A 50 -4.49 -0.63 16.70
N GLY A 51 -3.63 -0.67 15.66
CA GLY A 51 -3.48 -1.80 14.75
C GLY A 51 -4.45 -1.79 13.56
N VAL A 52 -5.07 -0.66 13.26
CA VAL A 52 -6.08 -0.49 12.21
C VAL A 52 -5.51 0.41 11.11
N LYS A 53 -5.13 -0.19 9.97
CA LYS A 53 -4.59 0.57 8.82
C LYS A 53 -5.74 1.14 8.00
N VAL A 54 -5.76 2.46 7.77
CA VAL A 54 -6.82 3.16 7.02
C VAL A 54 -6.21 3.92 5.85
N LYS A 55 -6.44 3.46 4.61
CA LYS A 55 -5.95 4.10 3.39
C LYS A 55 -7.06 4.80 2.63
N ALA A 56 -6.89 6.08 2.28
CA ALA A 56 -7.84 6.75 1.39
C ALA A 56 -7.71 6.20 -0.05
N LYS A 57 -8.82 5.72 -0.64
CA LYS A 57 -8.92 5.23 -2.02
C LYS A 57 -9.28 6.33 -3.04
N GLY A 58 -9.49 7.57 -2.61
CA GLY A 58 -10.14 8.60 -3.44
C GLY A 58 -9.62 10.04 -3.31
N GLY A 59 -8.30 10.25 -3.29
CA GLY A 59 -7.72 11.59 -3.35
C GLY A 59 -6.20 11.52 -3.47
N LYS A 60 -5.64 12.29 -4.42
CA LYS A 60 -4.22 12.41 -4.76
C LYS A 60 -3.24 12.09 -3.63
N GLU A 61 -2.35 11.14 -3.93
CA GLU A 61 -0.95 11.06 -3.52
C GLU A 61 -0.56 11.77 -2.20
N LYS A 62 -0.52 10.99 -1.12
CA LYS A 62 0.67 10.98 -0.26
C LYS A 62 1.06 9.54 -0.03
N LYS A 63 2.21 9.21 -0.60
CA LYS A 63 2.98 7.98 -0.42
C LYS A 63 3.41 7.91 1.06
N GLY A 64 2.50 7.49 1.92
CA GLY A 64 2.75 7.20 3.32
C GLY A 64 3.15 5.74 3.44
N GLU A 65 4.46 5.52 3.44
CA GLU A 65 5.18 4.50 4.21
C GLU A 65 4.32 3.35 4.76
N GLU A 66 4.02 2.37 3.91
CA GLU A 66 3.68 1.04 4.40
C GLU A 66 4.87 0.11 4.19
N ALA A 67 5.56 -0.12 5.30
CA ALA A 67 6.19 -1.40 5.57
C ALA A 67 5.11 -2.50 5.54
N ASP A 68 4.76 -2.97 4.34
CA ASP A 68 4.12 -4.27 4.07
C ASP A 68 4.21 -4.57 2.56
N ASP A 69 5.32 -5.19 2.19
CA ASP A 69 5.49 -6.16 1.09
C ASP A 69 5.17 -5.86 -0.38
N THR A 70 4.76 -4.64 -0.77
CA THR A 70 4.71 -4.29 -2.21
C THR A 70 5.48 -3.01 -2.49
N LYS A 71 6.81 -3.10 -2.43
CA LYS A 71 7.70 -1.99 -2.86
C LYS A 71 7.36 -1.66 -4.30
N SER A 72 7.04 -0.39 -4.56
CA SER A 72 6.80 0.08 -5.94
C SER A 72 8.07 -0.02 -6.78
N ALA A 73 7.95 -0.15 -8.12
CA ALA A 73 9.12 -0.25 -9.01
C ALA A 73 10.13 0.89 -8.78
N ALA A 74 9.64 2.11 -8.52
CA ALA A 74 10.46 3.27 -8.16
C ALA A 74 11.24 3.10 -6.85
N GLU A 75 10.64 2.48 -5.83
CA GLU A 75 11.32 2.19 -4.56
C GLU A 75 12.32 1.06 -4.69
N VAL A 76 12.00 0.03 -5.49
CA VAL A 76 12.95 -1.04 -5.79
C VAL A 76 14.13 -0.46 -6.57
N LEU A 77 13.91 0.41 -7.56
CA LEU A 77 14.98 1.15 -8.26
C LEU A 77 15.87 1.94 -7.30
N ALA A 78 15.29 2.63 -6.31
CA ALA A 78 16.07 3.34 -5.30
C ALA A 78 16.92 2.41 -4.40
N MET A 79 16.55 1.12 -4.27
CA MET A 79 17.35 0.11 -3.57
C MET A 79 18.50 -0.44 -4.41
N ALA A 80 18.54 -0.16 -5.71
CA ALA A 80 19.60 -0.65 -6.59
C ALA A 80 20.99 -0.18 -6.12
N ASP A 81 21.08 1.02 -5.55
CA ASP A 81 22.33 1.61 -5.04
C ASP A 81 22.79 1.04 -3.69
N GLY A 82 21.91 0.28 -3.03
CA GLY A 82 22.20 -0.38 -1.77
C GLY A 82 22.57 -1.86 -1.95
N ASN A 83 21.96 -2.71 -1.11
CA ASN A 83 22.22 -4.14 -1.12
C ASN A 83 21.58 -4.84 -2.33
N PHE A 84 22.41 -5.29 -3.28
CA PHE A 84 21.97 -5.96 -4.51
C PHE A 84 21.09 -7.21 -4.27
N MET A 85 21.35 -7.99 -3.21
CA MET A 85 20.53 -9.16 -2.87
C MET A 85 19.10 -8.77 -2.46
N ALA A 86 18.95 -7.68 -1.70
CA ALA A 86 17.65 -7.15 -1.31
C ALA A 86 16.92 -6.52 -2.50
N PHE A 87 17.66 -5.82 -3.37
CA PHE A 87 17.16 -5.28 -4.63
C PHE A 87 16.64 -6.39 -5.55
N LYS A 88 17.43 -7.43 -5.80
CA LYS A 88 17.03 -8.57 -6.64
C LYS A 88 15.80 -9.28 -6.10
N SER A 89 15.73 -9.52 -4.78
CA SER A 89 14.56 -10.14 -4.15
C SER A 89 13.29 -9.30 -4.32
N ALA A 90 13.40 -7.98 -4.14
CA ALA A 90 12.28 -7.07 -4.34
C ALA A 90 11.89 -6.95 -5.82
N ALA A 91 12.87 -6.94 -6.73
CA ALA A 91 12.61 -6.93 -8.17
C ALA A 91 11.96 -8.24 -8.63
N SER A 92 12.36 -9.38 -8.07
CA SER A 92 11.73 -10.68 -8.33
C SER A 92 10.26 -10.76 -7.93
N LYS A 93 9.85 -9.99 -6.93
CA LYS A 93 8.43 -9.86 -6.57
C LYS A 93 7.63 -9.03 -7.59
N LEU A 94 8.28 -8.12 -8.33
CA LEU A 94 7.64 -7.24 -9.31
C LEU A 94 7.68 -7.79 -10.73
N LEU A 95 8.84 -8.30 -11.15
CA LEU A 95 9.10 -8.84 -12.49
C LEU A 95 8.82 -10.35 -12.57
N GLY A 96 8.64 -11.03 -11.43
CA GLY A 96 8.33 -12.46 -11.37
C GLY A 96 9.47 -13.32 -11.92
N GLU A 97 9.12 -14.37 -12.65
CA GLU A 97 10.10 -15.29 -13.25
C GLU A 97 10.95 -14.66 -14.37
N ALA A 98 10.54 -13.51 -14.92
CA ALA A 98 11.29 -12.78 -15.94
C ALA A 98 12.42 -11.90 -15.36
N THR A 99 12.72 -12.03 -14.06
CA THR A 99 13.71 -11.18 -13.40
C THR A 99 15.12 -11.56 -13.85
N PRO A 100 15.88 -10.62 -14.45
CA PRO A 100 17.24 -10.89 -14.88
C PRO A 100 18.19 -11.15 -13.71
N SER A 101 19.37 -11.70 -14.01
CA SER A 101 20.40 -11.95 -12.98
C SER A 101 21.36 -10.78 -12.77
N LYS A 102 21.43 -9.84 -13.73
CA LYS A 102 22.33 -8.68 -13.66
C LYS A 102 21.60 -7.44 -13.16
N LYS A 103 22.32 -6.60 -12.40
CA LYS A 103 21.78 -5.35 -11.85
C LYS A 103 21.22 -4.44 -12.92
N ASP A 104 21.98 -4.16 -13.96
CA ASP A 104 21.60 -3.21 -15.01
C ASP A 104 20.36 -3.69 -15.78
N GLU A 105 20.25 -5.00 -16.02
CA GLU A 105 19.10 -5.61 -16.69
C GLU A 105 17.84 -5.55 -15.80
N ILE A 106 17.98 -5.75 -14.48
CA ILE A 106 16.87 -5.60 -13.53
C ILE A 106 16.42 -4.13 -13.45
N VAL A 107 17.36 -3.18 -13.42
CA VAL A 107 17.07 -1.74 -13.40
C VAL A 107 16.28 -1.35 -14.64
N ALA A 108 16.74 -1.74 -15.84
CA ALA A 108 16.03 -1.46 -17.08
C ALA A 108 14.62 -2.06 -17.11
N ALA A 109 14.45 -3.30 -16.64
CA ALA A 109 13.15 -3.95 -16.59
C ALA A 109 12.19 -3.27 -15.58
N LEU A 110 12.70 -2.81 -14.44
CA LEU A 110 11.92 -2.04 -13.47
C LEU A 110 11.58 -0.63 -13.96
N GLU A 111 12.49 0.04 -14.69
CA GLU A 111 12.21 1.33 -15.34
C GLU A 111 11.13 1.18 -16.41
N GLU A 112 11.17 0.12 -17.21
CA GLU A 112 10.12 -0.17 -18.19
C GLU A 112 8.77 -0.47 -17.51
N LEU A 113 8.78 -1.22 -16.40
CA LEU A 113 7.57 -1.49 -15.61
C LEU A 113 7.04 -0.24 -14.90
N ALA A 114 7.91 0.69 -14.50
CA ALA A 114 7.53 1.96 -13.89
C ALA A 114 7.01 2.98 -14.92
N THR A 115 7.43 2.87 -16.19
CA THR A 115 7.06 3.79 -17.27
C THR A 115 5.92 3.28 -18.16
N LYS A 116 5.54 2.00 -18.06
CA LYS A 116 4.30 1.47 -18.64
C LYS A 116 3.11 1.79 -17.73
N PRO A 117 2.25 2.78 -18.07
CA PRO A 117 0.89 2.75 -17.55
C PRO A 117 0.21 1.51 -18.16
N GLU A 118 -0.39 0.65 -17.34
CA GLU A 118 -1.29 -0.37 -17.89
C GLU A 118 -2.39 0.30 -18.75
N PRO A 119 -2.77 -0.30 -19.89
CA PRO A 119 -3.90 0.15 -20.71
C PRO A 119 -5.26 -0.04 -20.03
#